data_AF-A0A1U7NMD0-F1
#
_entry.id   AF-A0A1U7NMD0-F1
#
_cell.length_a   1.000
_cell.length_b   1.000
_cell.length_c   1.000
_cell.angle_alpha   90.00
_cell.angle_beta   90.00
_cell.angle_gamma   90.00
#
_symmetry.space_group_name_H-M   'P 1'
#
loop_
_entity.id
_entity.type
_entity.pdbx_description
1 polymer ?
#
loop_
_entity_poly.entity_id
_entity_poly.type
_entity_poly.pdbx_seq_one_letter_code
_entity_poly.pdbx_strand_id
1 'polypeptide(L)' 'MYDYKVITLKNSYFEEGIDSIKVEQAINKYARLGWRIKMIEQIPISNKESSETMILFEREI' A
#
# COMPACT_ATOMS: atom_id res chain seq x y z
N MET A 1 19.25 8.65 -8.31
CA MET A 1 18.80 7.26 -8.61
C MET A 1 17.53 7.01 -7.81
N TYR A 2 16.74 5.96 -8.05
CA TYR A 2 15.49 5.74 -7.27
C TYR A 2 15.49 4.40 -6.54
N ASP A 3 15.08 4.45 -5.27
CA ASP A 3 14.71 3.29 -4.46
C ASP A 3 13.19 3.04 -4.57
N TYR A 4 12.78 1.77 -4.57
CA TYR A 4 11.36 1.37 -4.62
C TYR A 4 10.97 0.46 -3.45
N LYS A 5 9.74 0.59 -2.96
CA LYS A 5 9.18 -0.26 -1.90
C LYS A 5 7.70 -0.55 -2.17
N VAL A 6 7.29 -1.78 -1.95
CA VAL A 6 5.90 -2.22 -2.15
C VAL A 6 5.27 -2.60 -0.82
N ILE A 7 4.01 -2.20 -0.62
CA ILE A 7 3.16 -2.65 0.48
C ILE A 7 1.90 -3.27 -0.12
N THR A 8 1.61 -4.52 0.24
CA THR A 8 0.38 -5.22 -0.14
C THR A 8 -0.55 -5.32 1.07
N LEU A 9 -1.80 -4.94 0.89
CA LEU A 9 -2.83 -5.01 1.93
C LEU A 9 -3.82 -6.13 1.56
N LYS A 10 -3.78 -7.21 2.33
CA LYS A 10 -4.65 -8.39 2.16
C LYS A 10 -6.09 -8.07 2.51
N ASN A 11 -7.04 -8.39 1.61
CA ASN A 11 -8.48 -8.20 1.85
C ASN A 11 -9.03 -8.94 3.09
N SER A 12 -8.34 -9.96 3.61
CA SER A 12 -8.75 -10.62 4.87
C SER A 12 -8.60 -9.72 6.11
N TYR A 13 -7.86 -8.61 6.01
CA TYR A 13 -7.85 -7.53 7.00
C TYR A 13 -9.02 -6.54 6.82
N PHE A 14 -9.88 -6.75 5.81
CA PHE A 14 -10.89 -5.79 5.33
C PHE A 14 -12.32 -6.31 5.48
N GLU A 15 -12.55 -7.44 6.13
CA GLU A 15 -13.94 -7.88 6.42
C GLU A 15 -14.72 -6.86 7.29
N GLU A 16 -14.01 -5.93 7.96
CA GLU A 16 -14.59 -4.74 8.63
C GLU A 16 -14.25 -3.39 7.94
N GLY A 17 -13.68 -3.42 6.74
CA GLY A 17 -13.21 -2.24 6.01
C GLY A 17 -11.72 -1.93 6.21
N ILE A 18 -11.16 -1.11 5.32
CA ILE A 18 -9.79 -0.59 5.45
C ILE A 18 -9.70 0.20 6.75
N ASP A 19 -8.83 -0.22 7.67
CA ASP A 19 -8.40 0.64 8.78
C ASP A 19 -7.56 1.79 8.21
N SER A 20 -8.28 2.85 7.81
CA SER A 20 -7.73 4.05 7.18
C SER A 20 -6.67 4.70 8.06
N ILE A 21 -6.79 4.58 9.38
CA ILE A 21 -5.85 5.12 10.35
C ILE A 21 -4.51 4.37 10.25
N LYS A 22 -4.51 3.04 10.19
CA LYS A 22 -3.27 2.27 10.04
C LYS A 22 -2.58 2.53 8.71
N VAL A 23 -3.35 2.66 7.63
CA VAL A 23 -2.81 2.99 6.30
C VAL A 23 -2.19 4.38 6.31
N GLU A 24 -2.89 5.37 6.86
CA GLU A 24 -2.39 6.74 6.99
C GLU A 24 -1.12 6.79 7.86
N GLN A 25 -1.09 6.08 8.99
CA GLN A 25 0.10 5.99 9.84
C GLN A 25 1.30 5.39 9.10
N ALA A 26 1.09 4.35 8.30
CA ALA A 26 2.14 3.76 7.49
C ALA A 26 2.66 4.75 6.44
N ILE A 27 1.76 5.40 5.70
CA ILE A 27 2.11 6.41 4.69
C ILE A 27 2.89 7.56 5.34
N ASN A 28 2.40 8.12 6.45
CA ASN A 28 3.03 9.23 7.16
C ASN A 28 4.42 8.86 7.71
N LYS A 29 4.61 7.61 8.17
CA LYS A 29 5.91 7.11 8.58
C LYS A 29 6.91 7.09 7.41
N TYR A 30 6.49 6.64 6.23
CA TYR A 30 7.37 6.57 5.06
C TYR A 30 7.63 7.94 4.43
N ALA A 31 6.64 8.84 4.45
CA ALA A 31 6.78 10.22 3.99
C ALA A 31 7.91 10.96 4.73
N ARG A 32 8.01 10.79 6.05
CA ARG A 32 9.11 11.37 6.87
C ARG A 32 10.50 10.85 6.50
N LEU A 33 10.57 9.70 5.83
CA LEU A 33 11.82 9.08 5.38
C LEU A 33 12.14 9.37 3.90
N GLY A 34 11.41 10.32 3.30
CA GLY A 34 11.58 10.76 1.91
C GLY A 34 10.88 9.90 0.87
N TRP A 35 10.08 8.91 1.28
CA TRP A 35 9.33 8.07 0.35
C TRP A 35 8.05 8.77 -0.10
N ARG A 36 7.75 8.73 -1.39
CA ARG A 36 6.52 9.24 -2.00
C ARG A 36 5.73 8.10 -2.65
N ILE A 37 4.40 8.18 -2.62
CA ILE A 37 3.55 7.21 -3.30
C ILE A 37 3.72 7.40 -4.81
N LYS A 38 4.06 6.32 -5.51
CA LYS A 38 4.18 6.29 -6.96
C LYS A 38 2.92 5.74 -7.63
N MET A 39 2.34 4.69 -7.05
CA MET A 39 1.21 3.99 -7.63
C MET A 39 0.39 3.30 -6.54
N ILE A 40 -0.92 3.23 -6.75
CA ILE A 40 -1.85 2.42 -5.98
C ILE A 40 -2.65 1.58 -6.98
N GLU A 41 -2.68 0.28 -6.79
CA GLU A 41 -3.35 -0.65 -7.71
C GLU A 41 -4.10 -1.73 -6.93
N GLN A 42 -5.28 -2.10 -7.40
CA GLN A 42 -6.02 -3.25 -6.87
C GLN A 42 -5.70 -4.47 -7.72
N ILE A 43 -5.02 -5.44 -7.11
CA ILE A 43 -4.63 -6.69 -7.76
C ILE A 43 -5.73 -7.72 -7.48
N PRO A 44 -6.40 -8.27 -8.51
CA PRO A 44 -7.33 -9.35 -8.33
C PRO A 44 -6.57 -10.61 -7.90
N ILE A 45 -6.94 -11.19 -6.75
CA ILE A 45 -6.38 -12.47 -6.32
C ILE A 45 -7.30 -13.56 -6.86
N SER A 46 -6.72 -14.49 -7.62
CA SER A 46 -7.45 -15.54 -8.32
C SER A 46 -8.49 -16.27 -7.44
N ASN A 47 -9.68 -16.48 -8.02
CA ASN A 47 -10.79 -17.35 -7.61
C ASN A 47 -11.91 -16.85 -6.69
N LYS A 48 -11.90 -15.64 -6.11
CA LYS A 48 -13.10 -15.07 -5.43
C LYS A 48 -13.11 -13.55 -5.50
N GLU A 49 -14.21 -12.93 -5.08
CA GLU A 49 -14.50 -11.49 -4.92
C GLU A 49 -13.49 -10.69 -4.07
N SER A 50 -12.26 -11.20 -3.88
CA SER A 50 -11.20 -10.61 -3.09
C SER A 50 -10.16 -9.92 -3.99
N SER A 51 -9.95 -8.62 -3.76
CA SER A 51 -8.85 -7.84 -4.33
C SER A 51 -7.83 -7.49 -3.24
N GLU A 52 -6.55 -7.48 -3.60
CA GLU A 52 -5.45 -6.99 -2.75
C GLU A 52 -5.11 -5.56 -3.18
N THR A 53 -4.93 -4.64 -2.23
CA THR A 53 -4.46 -3.29 -2.58
C THR A 53 -2.94 -3.25 -2.48
N MET A 54 -2.27 -2.93 -3.58
CA MET A 54 -0.83 -2.70 -3.66
C MET A 54 -0.55 -1.20 -3.68
N ILE A 55 0.39 -0.75 -2.84
CA ILE A 55 0.91 0.62 -2.82
C ILE A 55 2.41 0.56 -3.11
N LEU A 56 2.83 1.22 -4.19
CA LEU A 56 4.23 1.40 -4.56
C LEU A 56 4.71 2.77 -4.06
N PHE A 57 5.83 2.76 -3.35
CA PHE A 57 6.56 3.94 -2.93
C PHE A 57 7.86 4.06 -3.73
N GLU A 58 8.26 5.29 -4.03
CA GLU A 58 9.56 5.62 -4.61
C GLU A 58 10.29 6.67 -3.74
N ARG A 59 11.62 6.68 -3.78
CA ARG A 59 12.45 7.69 -3.09
C ARG A 59 13.70 8.00 -3.92
N GLU A 60 14.07 9.27 -3.99
CA GLU A 60 15.33 9.69 -4.61
C GLU A 60 16.53 9.35 -3.71
N ILE A 61 17.57 8.79 -4.32
CA ILE A 61 18.90 8.50 -3.76
C ILE A 61 19.86 9.60 -4.20
#